data_AF-C0VGF7-F1
#
_entry.id   AF-C0VGF7-F1
#
_cell.length_a   1.000
_cell.length_b   1.000
_cell.length_c   1.000
_cell.angle_alpha   90.00
_cell.angle_beta   90.00
_cell.angle_gamma   90.00
#
_symmetry.space_group_name_H-M   'P 1'
#
loop_
_entity.id
_entity.type
_entity.pdbx_description
1 polymer ?
#
loop_
_entity_poly.entity_id
_entity_poly.type
_entity_poly.pdbx_seq_one_letter_code
_entity_poly.pdbx_strand_id
1 'polypeptide(L)'
;MNWKRKYWGLALIITAAITLQGCDQKAADTPKNVQKLAAPITVKHMLGSTVVDYLPQRVAVLDMNEADFLDQLNIPILGMPKDYVPHFLEKYKSDKQIQDLGAIVQPNMERIYALKPDLILMTPLHVNHYQELSKIAPTIHYDINFNDSESNHINLVKDHLMTLGQIF
;
A
#
# COMPACT_ATOMS: atom_id res chain seq x y z
N MET A 1 -65.50 52.54 34.75
CA MET A 1 -65.47 53.58 33.70
C MET A 1 -64.14 53.45 32.96
N ASN A 2 -64.21 52.92 31.73
CA ASN A 2 -63.38 53.13 30.53
C ASN A 2 -61.84 53.28 30.71
N TRP A 3 -60.92 52.81 29.86
CA TRP A 3 -60.84 51.95 28.68
C TRP A 3 -59.34 52.03 28.26
N LYS A 4 -58.74 50.92 27.81
CA LYS A 4 -57.90 50.81 26.59
C LYS A 4 -56.35 50.69 26.74
N ARG A 5 -55.89 49.43 26.54
CA ARG A 5 -54.79 48.93 25.68
C ARG A 5 -53.43 49.67 25.62
N LYS A 6 -52.33 48.93 25.82
CA LYS A 6 -51.46 48.36 24.76
C LYS A 6 -50.23 47.65 25.35
N TYR A 7 -49.95 46.45 24.81
CA TYR A 7 -48.75 45.63 25.01
C TYR A 7 -47.51 46.28 24.41
N TRP A 8 -46.31 46.04 24.95
CA TRP A 8 -45.04 45.84 24.20
C TRP A 8 -43.86 45.45 25.11
N GLY A 9 -43.12 44.42 24.71
CA GLY A 9 -41.71 44.18 25.07
C GLY A 9 -41.44 43.39 26.36
N LEU A 10 -41.65 42.07 26.39
CA LEU A 10 -40.64 41.02 26.13
C LEU A 10 -39.43 41.03 27.08
N ALA A 11 -39.46 40.06 28.00
CA ALA A 11 -38.40 39.66 28.92
C ALA A 11 -37.31 38.81 28.23
N LEU A 12 -36.24 38.55 29.00
CA LEU A 12 -35.14 37.58 28.84
C LEU A 12 -33.79 38.14 28.35
N ILE A 13 -32.95 38.53 29.30
CA ILE A 13 -31.49 38.55 29.16
C ILE A 13 -30.98 37.18 29.61
N ILE A 14 -30.57 36.35 28.65
CA ILE A 14 -29.94 35.05 28.85
C ILE A 14 -28.43 35.28 28.95
N THR A 15 -27.85 35.02 30.11
CA THR A 15 -26.39 34.97 30.32
C THR A 15 -25.80 33.74 29.63
N ALA A 16 -25.00 33.97 28.58
CA ALA A 16 -24.24 32.94 27.90
C ALA A 16 -22.93 32.65 28.66
N ALA A 17 -22.83 31.46 29.26
CA ALA A 17 -21.57 30.90 29.75
C ALA A 17 -20.89 30.16 28.58
N ILE A 18 -19.77 30.68 28.11
CA ILE A 18 -18.95 30.06 27.07
C ILE A 18 -18.05 29.03 27.75
N THR A 19 -18.31 27.74 27.54
CA THR A 19 -17.37 26.67 27.87
C THR A 19 -16.44 26.45 26.68
N LEU A 20 -15.15 26.71 26.88
CA LEU A 20 -14.09 26.36 25.93
C LEU A 20 -13.86 24.84 25.98
N GLN A 21 -14.41 24.10 25.03
CA GLN A 21 -13.96 22.74 24.74
C GLN A 21 -12.73 22.83 23.82
N GLY A 22 -11.54 22.65 24.40
CA GLY A 22 -10.33 22.40 23.65
C GLY A 22 -10.37 20.98 23.08
N CYS A 23 -10.58 20.84 21.78
CA CYS A 23 -10.34 19.58 21.08
C CYS A 23 -8.83 19.43 20.85
N ASP A 24 -8.19 18.64 21.71
CA ASP A 24 -6.90 18.02 21.41
C ASP A 24 -7.14 16.92 20.36
N GLN A 25 -7.02 17.28 19.08
CA GLN A 25 -7.02 16.31 17.99
C GLN A 25 -5.67 15.58 17.98
N LYS A 26 -5.55 14.62 18.90
CA LYS A 26 -4.66 13.49 18.71
C LYS A 26 -5.15 12.77 17.46
N ALA A 27 -4.38 12.84 16.38
CA ALA A 27 -4.62 12.08 15.17
C ALA A 27 -4.70 10.60 15.56
N ALA A 28 -5.92 10.10 15.73
CA ALA A 28 -6.18 8.70 15.91
C ALA A 28 -5.92 8.05 14.56
N ASP A 29 -4.83 7.29 14.48
CA ASP A 29 -4.65 6.26 13.45
C ASP A 29 -5.91 5.40 13.45
N THR A 30 -6.80 5.71 12.52
CA THR A 30 -7.99 4.91 12.28
C THR A 30 -7.46 3.56 11.81
N PRO A 31 -7.89 2.43 12.37
CA PRO A 31 -7.43 1.13 11.90
C PRO A 31 -7.81 1.02 10.43
N LYS A 32 -6.80 1.06 9.54
CA LYS A 32 -6.97 0.67 8.14
C LYS A 32 -7.68 -0.67 8.16
N ASN A 33 -8.82 -0.75 7.50
CA ASN A 33 -9.64 -1.95 7.44
C ASN A 33 -8.81 -3.09 6.84
N VAL A 34 -8.15 -3.89 7.68
CA VAL A 34 -7.38 -5.06 7.27
C VAL A 34 -8.39 -6.14 6.92
N GLN A 35 -8.71 -6.26 5.64
CA GLN A 35 -9.68 -7.23 5.17
C GLN A 35 -9.03 -8.61 5.13
N LYS A 36 -9.44 -9.49 6.04
CA LYS A 36 -9.01 -10.88 6.04
C LYS A 36 -9.58 -11.61 4.82
N LEU A 37 -8.73 -12.40 4.15
CA LEU A 37 -9.17 -13.25 3.04
C LEU A 37 -10.05 -14.39 3.58
N ALA A 38 -11.01 -14.85 2.76
CA ALA A 38 -11.89 -15.97 3.12
C ALA A 38 -11.10 -17.26 3.41
N ALA A 39 -9.98 -17.45 2.70
CA ALA A 39 -8.99 -18.47 2.96
C ALA A 39 -7.59 -17.89 2.73
N PRO A 40 -6.57 -18.24 3.53
CA PRO A 40 -5.19 -17.84 3.26
C PRO A 40 -4.71 -18.39 1.92
N ILE A 41 -4.02 -17.56 1.15
CA ILE A 41 -3.38 -17.95 -0.10
C ILE A 41 -1.93 -18.28 0.22
N THR A 42 -1.51 -19.49 -0.13
CA THR A 42 -0.12 -19.92 0.03
C THR A 42 0.56 -19.91 -1.32
N VAL A 43 1.50 -18.98 -1.50
CA VAL A 43 2.33 -18.89 -2.70
C VAL A 43 3.59 -19.69 -2.46
N LYS A 44 3.82 -20.71 -3.28
CA LYS A 44 5.09 -21.45 -3.32
C LYS A 44 5.92 -20.86 -4.46
N HIS A 45 7.14 -20.46 -4.14
CA HIS A 45 8.08 -19.89 -5.09
C HIS A 45 9.48 -20.47 -4.87
N MET A 46 10.44 -20.20 -5.74
CA MET A 46 11.77 -20.82 -5.70
C MET A 46 12.52 -20.62 -4.37
N LEU A 47 12.24 -19.51 -3.65
CA LEU A 47 12.88 -19.20 -2.37
C LEU A 47 12.15 -19.73 -1.12
N GLY A 48 11.02 -20.43 -1.28
CA GLY A 48 10.24 -20.97 -0.17
C GLY A 48 8.73 -20.86 -0.36
N SER A 49 8.03 -20.53 0.72
CA SER A 49 6.58 -20.38 0.71
C SER A 49 6.18 -19.16 1.52
N THR A 50 5.29 -18.35 0.94
CA THR A 50 4.75 -17.14 1.57
C THR A 50 3.24 -17.30 1.71
N VAL A 51 2.74 -17.05 2.92
CA VAL A 51 1.30 -17.10 3.22
C VAL A 51 0.78 -15.67 3.27
N VAL A 52 -0.29 -15.42 2.54
CA VAL A 52 -1.03 -14.16 2.53
C VAL A 52 -2.44 -14.43 3.06
N ASP A 53 -2.76 -13.90 4.24
CA ASP A 53 -4.01 -14.13 4.96
C ASP A 53 -4.93 -12.89 5.00
N TYR A 54 -4.44 -11.74 4.52
CA TYR A 54 -5.18 -10.49 4.37
C TYR A 54 -4.98 -9.92 2.97
N LEU A 55 -5.97 -9.17 2.48
CA LEU A 55 -5.87 -8.42 1.24
C LEU A 55 -4.81 -7.31 1.41
N PRO A 56 -3.66 -7.36 0.72
CA PRO A 56 -2.59 -6.38 0.93
C PRO A 56 -3.04 -4.97 0.54
N GLN A 57 -2.62 -3.96 1.30
CA GLN A 57 -2.98 -2.54 1.12
C GLN A 57 -1.76 -1.62 1.05
N ARG A 58 -0.57 -2.16 1.30
CA ARG A 58 0.71 -1.46 1.42
C ARG A 58 1.78 -2.26 0.70
N VAL A 59 1.66 -2.31 -0.62
CA VAL A 59 2.53 -3.14 -1.46
C VAL A 59 3.80 -2.40 -1.84
N ALA A 60 4.95 -3.01 -1.56
CA ALA A 60 6.25 -2.57 -2.05
C ALA A 60 6.71 -3.48 -3.20
N VAL A 61 7.14 -2.89 -4.31
CA VAL A 61 7.69 -3.62 -5.45
C VAL A 61 9.17 -3.28 -5.62
N LEU A 62 10.00 -4.27 -5.92
CA LEU A 62 11.45 -4.06 -6.00
C LEU A 62 11.99 -3.93 -7.43
N ASP A 63 11.16 -4.11 -8.46
CA ASP A 63 11.52 -3.80 -9.85
C ASP A 63 10.33 -3.29 -10.68
N MET A 64 10.61 -3.00 -11.96
CA MET A 64 9.62 -2.45 -12.89
C MET A 64 8.67 -3.49 -13.48
N ASN A 65 9.03 -4.78 -13.48
CA ASN A 65 8.11 -5.84 -13.91
C ASN A 65 6.97 -5.97 -12.90
N GLU A 66 7.30 -6.00 -11.62
CA GLU A 66 6.31 -6.02 -10.54
C GLU A 66 5.47 -4.75 -10.50
N ALA A 67 6.08 -3.59 -10.75
CA ALA A 67 5.34 -2.35 -10.87
C ALA A 67 4.34 -2.38 -12.04
N ASP A 68 4.72 -2.92 -13.21
CA ASP A 68 3.82 -3.07 -14.36
C ASP A 68 2.69 -4.06 -14.08
N PHE A 69 2.97 -5.23 -13.48
CA PHE A 69 1.92 -6.18 -13.11
C PHE A 69 0.84 -5.54 -12.22
N LEU A 70 1.26 -4.78 -11.19
CA LEU A 70 0.31 -4.09 -10.33
C LEU A 70 -0.43 -2.96 -11.06
N ASP A 71 0.22 -2.24 -11.97
CA ASP A 71 -0.45 -1.24 -12.80
C ASP A 71 -1.54 -1.86 -13.68
N GLN A 72 -1.24 -2.95 -14.37
CA GLN A 72 -2.20 -3.66 -15.23
C GLN A 72 -3.40 -4.21 -14.43
N LEU A 73 -3.16 -4.62 -13.18
CA LEU A 73 -4.20 -5.09 -12.27
C LEU A 73 -4.92 -3.95 -11.53
N ASN A 74 -4.55 -2.68 -11.76
CA ASN A 74 -5.06 -1.50 -11.05
C ASN A 74 -4.86 -1.57 -9.52
N ILE A 75 -3.76 -2.17 -9.07
CA ILE A 75 -3.39 -2.30 -7.66
C ILE A 75 -2.47 -1.14 -7.26
N PRO A 76 -2.76 -0.43 -6.16
CA PRO A 76 -1.95 0.70 -5.73
C PRO A 76 -0.57 0.25 -5.22
N ILE A 77 0.47 0.95 -5.68
CA ILE A 77 1.86 0.75 -5.25
C ILE A 77 2.18 1.77 -4.16
N LEU A 78 2.69 1.31 -3.02
CA LEU A 78 3.09 2.19 -1.92
C LEU A 78 4.55 2.64 -2.05
N GLY A 79 5.41 1.80 -2.60
CA GLY A 79 6.81 2.13 -2.85
C GLY A 79 7.43 1.28 -3.94
N MET A 80 8.35 1.89 -4.69
CA MET A 80 9.13 1.26 -5.75
C MET A 80 10.49 1.97 -5.90
N PRO A 81 11.54 1.33 -6.43
CA PRO A 81 12.75 2.04 -6.84
C PRO A 81 12.44 3.02 -7.98
N LYS A 82 13.17 4.14 -8.04
CA LYS A 82 12.91 5.20 -9.04
C LYS A 82 14.14 5.59 -9.89
N ASP A 83 15.23 4.86 -9.77
CA ASP A 83 16.46 5.06 -10.55
C ASP A 83 16.25 4.84 -12.06
N TYR A 84 15.50 3.81 -12.45
CA TYR A 84 15.21 3.51 -13.86
C TYR A 84 13.73 3.14 -14.07
N VAL A 85 12.89 4.17 -14.23
CA VAL A 85 11.47 4.01 -14.54
C VAL A 85 11.24 4.07 -16.06
N PRO A 86 10.64 3.04 -16.69
CA PRO A 86 10.28 3.05 -18.11
C PRO A 86 9.19 4.08 -18.43
N HIS A 87 9.14 4.53 -19.69
CA HIS A 87 8.19 5.57 -20.11
C HIS A 87 6.72 5.22 -19.86
N PHE A 88 6.35 3.94 -19.91
CA PHE A 88 4.97 3.48 -19.70
C PHE A 88 4.56 3.51 -18.22
N LEU A 89 5.52 3.62 -17.29
CA LEU A 89 5.32 3.79 -15.86
C LEU A 89 5.71 5.19 -15.36
N GLU A 90 5.91 6.17 -16.24
CA GLU A 90 6.42 7.51 -15.87
C GLU A 90 5.56 8.21 -14.81
N LYS A 91 4.25 7.93 -14.78
CA LYS A 91 3.32 8.44 -13.76
C LYS A 91 3.81 8.14 -12.34
N TYR A 92 4.39 6.96 -12.10
CA TYR A 92 4.87 6.51 -10.81
C TYR A 92 6.15 7.25 -10.37
N LYS A 93 7.00 7.62 -11.33
CA LYS A 93 8.25 8.34 -11.03
C LYS A 93 7.96 9.68 -10.36
N SER A 94 7.03 10.43 -10.94
CA SER A 94 6.66 11.78 -10.48
C SER A 94 5.72 11.79 -9.27
N ASP A 95 5.05 10.68 -8.96
CA ASP A 95 4.10 10.60 -7.84
C ASP A 95 4.83 10.62 -6.48
N LYS A 96 4.57 11.66 -5.68
CA LYS A 96 5.14 11.85 -4.35
C LYS A 96 4.51 10.94 -3.28
N GLN A 97 3.35 10.35 -3.55
CA GLN A 97 2.72 9.41 -2.63
C GLN A 97 3.45 8.06 -2.63
N ILE A 98 4.14 7.74 -3.72
CA ILE A 98 4.89 6.51 -3.91
C ILE A 98 6.33 6.71 -3.47
N GLN A 99 6.72 6.00 -2.42
CA GLN A 99 8.04 6.14 -1.82
C GLN A 99 9.13 5.57 -2.73
N ASP A 100 10.21 6.33 -2.90
CA ASP A 100 11.40 5.88 -3.61
C ASP A 100 12.19 4.88 -2.75
N LEU A 101 12.22 3.63 -3.18
CA LEU A 101 12.93 2.55 -2.50
C LEU A 101 14.41 2.43 -2.90
N GLY A 102 14.95 3.39 -3.66
CA GLY A 102 16.35 3.41 -4.08
C GLY A 102 16.53 2.83 -5.48
N ALA A 103 17.45 1.88 -5.62
CA ALA A 103 17.83 1.32 -6.91
C ALA A 103 17.25 -0.09 -7.11
N ILE A 104 16.91 -0.44 -8.36
CA ILE A 104 16.40 -1.79 -8.68
C ILE A 104 17.42 -2.86 -8.25
N VAL A 105 18.68 -2.71 -8.63
CA VAL A 105 19.74 -3.71 -8.33
C VAL A 105 20.16 -3.71 -6.86
N GLN A 106 19.83 -2.66 -6.11
CA GLN A 106 20.21 -2.52 -4.71
C GLN A 106 19.13 -1.70 -3.97
N PRO A 107 18.03 -2.35 -3.56
CA PRO A 107 16.96 -1.67 -2.84
C PRO A 107 17.45 -1.16 -1.48
N ASN A 108 16.91 -0.02 -1.05
CA ASN A 108 17.23 0.58 0.24
C ASN A 108 16.38 -0.09 1.34
N MET A 109 17.01 -1.00 2.08
CA MET A 109 16.36 -1.79 3.14
C MET A 109 15.79 -0.92 4.28
N GLU A 110 16.43 0.19 4.62
CA GLU A 110 15.94 1.10 5.65
C GLU A 110 14.63 1.77 5.21
N ARG A 111 14.55 2.19 3.95
CA ARG A 111 13.33 2.78 3.39
C ARG A 111 12.21 1.76 3.30
N ILE A 112 12.50 0.53 2.89
CA ILE A 112 11.51 -0.57 2.86
C ILE A 112 10.98 -0.85 4.26
N TYR A 113 11.86 -0.94 5.26
CA TYR A 113 11.46 -1.14 6.66
C TYR A 113 10.59 0.00 7.17
N ALA A 114 11.00 1.25 6.95
CA ALA A 114 10.25 2.44 7.36
C ALA A 114 8.88 2.54 6.67
N LEU A 115 8.76 1.99 5.44
CA LEU A 115 7.51 1.95 4.69
C LEU A 115 6.45 1.07 5.36
N LYS A 116 6.81 0.12 6.22
CA LYS A 116 5.90 -0.87 6.82
C LYS A 116 4.96 -1.50 5.78
N PRO A 117 5.50 -2.17 4.74
CA PRO A 117 4.67 -2.84 3.76
C PRO A 117 3.95 -4.03 4.40
N ASP A 118 2.81 -4.42 3.83
CA ASP A 118 2.10 -5.66 4.16
C ASP A 118 2.30 -6.77 3.11
N LEU A 119 2.91 -6.43 1.97
CA LEU A 119 3.42 -7.36 0.98
C LEU A 119 4.64 -6.75 0.27
N ILE A 120 5.67 -7.56 0.04
CA ILE A 120 6.83 -7.22 -0.78
C ILE A 120 6.85 -8.14 -2.00
N LEU A 121 6.94 -7.56 -3.21
CA LEU A 121 7.15 -8.28 -4.46
C LEU A 121 8.60 -8.09 -4.92
N MET A 122 9.32 -9.20 -5.07
CA MET A 122 10.72 -9.21 -5.46
C MET A 122 10.98 -10.23 -6.56
N THR A 123 12.04 -9.98 -7.31
CA THR A 123 12.46 -10.82 -8.45
C THR A 123 13.86 -11.39 -8.21
N PRO A 124 14.40 -12.24 -9.10
CA PRO A 124 15.70 -12.89 -8.93
C PRO A 124 16.87 -11.93 -8.66
N LEU A 125 16.76 -10.66 -9.08
CA LEU A 125 17.74 -9.61 -8.81
C LEU A 125 18.01 -9.40 -7.32
N HIS A 126 17.04 -9.73 -6.46
CA HIS A 126 17.09 -9.42 -5.02
C HIS A 126 17.24 -10.68 -4.16
N VAL A 127 17.62 -11.82 -4.74
CA VAL A 127 17.70 -13.13 -4.04
C VAL A 127 18.53 -13.05 -2.75
N ASN A 128 19.61 -12.28 -2.75
CA ASN A 128 20.49 -12.09 -1.58
C ASN A 128 19.80 -11.35 -0.42
N HIS A 129 18.72 -10.62 -0.68
CA HIS A 129 17.97 -9.86 0.32
C HIS A 129 16.70 -10.57 0.80
N TYR A 130 16.33 -11.72 0.23
CA TYR A 130 15.06 -12.40 0.53
C TYR A 130 14.84 -12.67 2.02
N GLN A 131 15.90 -13.10 2.73
CA GLN A 131 15.83 -13.39 4.17
C GLN A 131 15.60 -12.14 5.02
N GLU A 132 16.09 -10.98 4.57
CA GLU A 132 15.89 -9.71 5.26
C GLU A 132 14.51 -9.14 4.94
N LEU A 133 14.10 -9.16 3.66
CA LEU A 133 12.78 -8.73 3.20
C LEU A 133 11.67 -9.53 3.90
N SER A 134 11.82 -10.86 4.00
CA SER A 134 10.87 -11.75 4.66
C SER A 134 10.70 -11.49 6.17
N LYS A 135 11.67 -10.80 6.80
CA LYS A 135 11.53 -10.35 8.21
C LYS A 135 10.73 -9.06 8.32
N ILE A 136 10.62 -8.29 7.24
CA ILE A 136 9.89 -7.02 7.19
C ILE A 136 8.40 -7.29 6.93
N ALA A 137 8.10 -8.09 5.91
CA ALA A 137 6.74 -8.42 5.49
C ALA A 137 6.71 -9.74 4.71
N PRO A 138 5.53 -10.38 4.53
CA PRO A 138 5.35 -11.44 3.55
C PRO A 138 5.98 -11.03 2.21
N THR A 139 6.88 -11.87 1.68
CA THR A 139 7.69 -11.55 0.50
C THR A 139 7.50 -12.62 -0.55
N ILE A 140 7.05 -12.25 -1.75
CA ILE A 140 6.86 -13.17 -2.87
C ILE A 140 7.98 -12.98 -3.87
N HIS A 141 8.61 -14.09 -4.26
CA HIS A 141 9.59 -14.15 -5.33
C HIS A 141 8.90 -14.45 -6.68
N TYR A 142 9.18 -13.64 -7.71
CA TYR A 142 8.80 -13.93 -9.09
C TYR A 142 9.73 -14.98 -9.71
N ASP A 143 9.20 -16.18 -9.94
CA ASP A 143 9.92 -17.36 -10.45
C ASP A 143 10.24 -17.27 -11.94
N ILE A 144 10.88 -16.19 -12.36
CA ILE A 144 11.34 -15.97 -13.73
C ILE A 144 12.84 -16.22 -13.85
N ASN A 145 13.31 -16.55 -15.05
CA ASN A 145 14.73 -16.61 -15.35
C ASN A 145 15.10 -15.43 -16.26
N PHE A 146 15.79 -14.44 -15.70
CA PHE A 146 16.29 -13.28 -16.45
C PHE A 146 17.56 -13.57 -17.25
N ASN A 147 18.28 -14.65 -16.94
CA ASN A 147 19.52 -15.01 -17.62
C ASN A 147 19.27 -15.88 -18.87
N ASP A 148 18.20 -16.68 -18.85
CA ASP A 148 17.81 -17.57 -19.94
C ASP A 148 16.28 -17.68 -20.00
N SER A 149 15.70 -17.07 -21.03
CA SER A 149 14.26 -17.04 -21.29
C SER A 149 13.84 -17.92 -22.47
N GLU A 150 14.67 -18.86 -22.92
CA GLU A 150 14.40 -19.68 -24.12
C GLU A 150 13.20 -20.62 -23.95
N SER A 151 12.91 -21.03 -22.72
CA SER A 151 11.82 -21.96 -22.42
C SER A 151 10.88 -21.44 -21.34
N ASN A 152 9.60 -21.74 -21.49
CA ASN A 152 8.53 -21.50 -20.50
C ASN A 152 8.32 -20.03 -20.03
N HIS A 153 9.04 -19.04 -20.58
CA HIS A 153 9.01 -17.64 -20.12
C HIS A 153 7.59 -17.06 -20.04
N ILE A 154 6.80 -17.20 -21.10
CA ILE A 154 5.42 -16.67 -21.14
C ILE A 154 4.51 -17.36 -20.12
N ASN A 155 4.70 -18.65 -19.87
CA ASN A 155 3.92 -19.33 -18.84
C ASN A 155 4.30 -18.84 -17.45
N LEU A 156 5.57 -18.60 -17.16
CA LEU A 156 6.02 -18.03 -15.88
C LEU A 156 5.46 -16.61 -15.67
N VAL A 157 5.46 -15.77 -16.70
CA VAL A 157 4.79 -14.45 -16.70
C VAL A 157 3.30 -14.61 -16.38
N LYS A 158 2.61 -15.51 -17.08
CA LYS A 158 1.18 -15.78 -16.88
C LYS A 158 0.90 -16.28 -15.47
N ASP A 159 1.66 -17.25 -14.98
CA ASP A 159 1.46 -17.86 -13.67
C ASP A 159 1.67 -16.84 -12.55
N HIS A 160 2.66 -15.95 -12.69
CA HIS A 160 2.86 -14.84 -11.76
C HIS A 160 1.70 -13.85 -11.78
N LEU A 161 1.26 -13.40 -12.97
CA LEU A 161 0.10 -12.51 -13.09
C LEU A 161 -1.17 -13.14 -12.49
N MET A 162 -1.40 -14.43 -12.74
CA MET A 162 -2.53 -15.16 -12.16
C MET A 162 -2.42 -15.29 -10.64
N THR A 163 -1.21 -15.46 -10.12
CA THR A 163 -0.95 -15.50 -8.66
C THR A 163 -1.29 -14.16 -8.04
N LEU A 164 -0.84 -13.04 -8.63
CA LEU A 164 -1.18 -11.70 -8.15
C LEU A 164 -2.69 -11.43 -8.23
N GLY A 165 -3.35 -11.82 -9.32
CA GLY A 165 -4.81 -11.70 -9.46
C GLY A 165 -5.63 -12.63 -8.56
N GLN A 166 -5.01 -13.61 -7.91
CA GLN A 166 -5.67 -14.37 -6.83
C GLN A 166 -5.51 -13.69 -5.48
N ILE A 167 -4.38 -13.02 -5.26
CA ILE A 167 -4.07 -12.31 -4.01
C ILE A 167 -4.94 -11.06 -3.85
N PHE A 168 -5.16 -10.34 -4.95
CA PHE A 168 -5.90 -9.07 -5.00
C PHE A 168 -7.28 -9.23 -5.63
#